data_AF-A0A6B3HP87-F1
#
_entry.id   AF-A0A6B3HP87-F1
#
_cell.length_a   1.000
_cell.length_b   1.000
_cell.length_c   1.000
_cell.angle_alpha   90.00
_cell.angle_beta   90.00
_cell.angle_gamma   90.00
#
_symmetry.space_group_name_H-M   'P 1'
#
loop_
_entity.id
_entity.type
_entity.pdbx_description
1 polymer ?
#
loop_
_entity_poly.entity_id
_entity_poly.type
_entity_poly.pdbx_seq_one_letter_code
_entity_poly.pdbx_strand_id
1 'polypeptide(L)'
;TVPWTRNERGALTGLKTTSYAENVVALARARERGASEALFPNTVGRLCEGTGSNVFVVLDGRIHTPPVASGCLAGITRALAVEWTGAEESDLPMEVLAEADEIFLTSTLRDIQAVHRVD
;
A
#
# COMPACT_ATOMS: atom_id res chain seq x y z
N THR A 1 -7.97 -1.58 -7.29
CA THR A 1 -6.98 -2.63 -6.99
C THR A 1 -6.46 -3.19 -8.32
N VAL A 2 -5.41 -4.00 -8.32
CA VAL A 2 -4.85 -4.59 -9.56
C VAL A 2 -4.70 -6.10 -9.47
N PRO A 3 -4.78 -6.84 -10.60
CA PRO A 3 -4.73 -8.30 -10.59
C PRO A 3 -3.31 -8.88 -10.43
N TRP A 4 -2.28 -8.03 -10.42
CA TRP A 4 -0.89 -8.45 -10.26
C TRP A 4 -0.49 -8.41 -8.78
N THR A 5 0.48 -9.25 -8.42
CA THR A 5 0.94 -9.41 -7.04
C THR A 5 2.37 -8.91 -6.87
N ARG A 6 2.70 -8.39 -5.68
CA ARG A 6 4.10 -8.22 -5.25
C ARG A 6 4.66 -9.52 -4.69
N ASN A 7 5.85 -9.91 -5.13
CA ASN A 7 6.55 -11.04 -4.54
C ASN A 7 7.30 -10.59 -3.29
N GLU A 8 6.78 -10.91 -2.12
CA GLU A 8 7.35 -10.55 -0.81
C GLU A 8 8.69 -11.26 -0.50
N ARG A 9 9.05 -12.25 -1.32
CA ARG A 9 10.32 -13.01 -1.21
C ARG A 9 11.30 -12.64 -2.32
N GLY A 10 10.97 -11.65 -3.15
CA GLY A 10 11.82 -11.21 -4.25
C GLY A 10 13.13 -10.61 -3.73
N ALA A 11 14.23 -10.77 -4.49
CA ALA A 11 15.54 -10.24 -4.11
C ALA A 11 15.58 -8.69 -4.02
N LEU A 12 14.61 -8.01 -4.64
CA LEU A 12 14.50 -6.54 -4.64
C LEU A 12 13.37 -6.03 -3.73
N THR A 13 12.75 -6.91 -2.94
CA THR A 13 11.67 -6.56 -2.04
C THR A 13 12.09 -5.49 -1.05
N GLY A 14 11.23 -4.49 -0.84
CA GLY A 14 11.50 -3.37 0.07
C GLY A 14 12.47 -2.31 -0.47
N LEU A 15 13.15 -2.55 -1.60
CA LEU A 15 14.14 -1.62 -2.16
C LEU A 15 13.49 -0.59 -3.08
N LYS A 16 13.93 0.67 -2.96
CA LYS A 16 13.57 1.74 -3.90
C LYS A 16 14.48 1.68 -5.13
N THR A 17 14.04 1.00 -6.19
CA THR A 17 14.85 0.78 -7.41
C THR A 17 14.29 1.52 -8.62
N THR A 18 15.07 1.59 -9.71
CA THR A 18 14.63 2.07 -11.02
C THR A 18 13.86 1.02 -11.84
N SER A 19 13.77 -0.23 -11.35
CA SER A 19 12.97 -1.31 -11.94
C SER A 19 11.47 -1.07 -11.68
N TYR A 20 10.93 -0.01 -12.26
CA TYR A 20 9.65 0.58 -11.90
C TYR A 20 8.55 0.35 -12.95
N ALA A 21 8.82 -0.47 -13.97
CA ALA A 21 7.90 -0.71 -15.07
C ALA A 21 6.55 -1.31 -14.62
N GLU A 22 6.57 -2.23 -13.65
CA GLU A 22 5.33 -2.79 -13.08
C GLU A 22 4.45 -1.71 -12.45
N ASN A 23 5.07 -0.77 -11.72
CA ASN A 23 4.38 0.35 -11.07
C ASN A 23 3.74 1.26 -12.12
N VAL A 24 4.46 1.54 -13.22
CA VAL A 24 3.95 2.36 -14.34
C VAL A 24 2.76 1.68 -15.02
N VAL A 25 2.84 0.37 -15.30
CA VAL A 25 1.74 -0.39 -15.92
C VAL A 25 0.51 -0.43 -15.02
N ALA A 26 0.69 -0.69 -13.73
CA ALA A 26 -0.41 -0.72 -12.77
C ALA A 26 -1.06 0.65 -12.58
N LEU A 27 -0.27 1.73 -12.56
CA LEU A 27 -0.79 3.09 -12.46
C LEU A 27 -1.55 3.50 -13.73
N ALA A 28 -1.07 3.10 -14.91
CA ALA A 28 -1.80 3.32 -16.16
C ALA A 28 -3.18 2.63 -16.13
N ARG A 29 -3.24 1.36 -15.68
CA ARG A 29 -4.51 0.64 -15.50
C ARG A 29 -5.44 1.33 -14.50
N ALA A 30 -4.91 1.83 -13.38
CA ALA A 30 -5.71 2.59 -12.41
C ALA A 30 -6.35 3.83 -13.06
N ARG A 31 -5.55 4.58 -13.83
CA ARG A 31 -5.99 5.78 -14.54
C ARG A 31 -7.05 5.50 -15.60
N GLU A 32 -6.91 4.41 -16.35
CA GLU A 32 -7.93 3.95 -17.31
C GLU A 32 -9.29 3.68 -16.65
N ARG A 33 -9.30 3.38 -15.34
CA ARG A 33 -10.49 3.16 -14.52
C ARG A 33 -10.91 4.39 -13.70
N GLY A 34 -10.30 5.55 -13.96
CA GLY A 34 -10.59 6.79 -13.24
C GLY A 34 -10.07 6.82 -11.80
N ALA A 35 -9.11 5.98 -11.44
CA ALA A 35 -8.44 5.98 -10.15
C ALA A 35 -7.07 6.69 -10.21
N SER A 36 -6.64 7.24 -9.08
CA SER A 36 -5.35 7.95 -8.94
C SER A 36 -4.20 7.05 -8.51
N GLU A 37 -4.49 5.86 -7.99
CA GLU A 37 -3.52 4.92 -7.44
C GLU A 37 -4.02 3.47 -7.63
N ALA A 38 -3.09 2.52 -7.67
CA ALA A 38 -3.37 1.09 -7.68
C ALA A 38 -2.75 0.43 -6.44
N LEU A 39 -3.56 -0.32 -5.69
CA LEU A 39 -3.11 -1.15 -4.57
C LEU A 39 -2.88 -2.60 -5.01
N PHE A 40 -1.76 -3.16 -4.56
CA PHE A 40 -1.34 -4.53 -4.83
C PHE A 40 -1.56 -5.44 -3.62
N PRO A 41 -2.04 -6.68 -3.84
CA PRO A 41 -1.77 -7.77 -2.93
C PRO A 41 -0.32 -8.29 -3.11
N ASN A 42 0.18 -9.06 -2.15
CA ASN A 42 1.38 -9.89 -2.32
C ASN A 42 1.02 -11.31 -2.81
N THR A 43 2.02 -12.18 -2.96
CA THR A 43 1.79 -13.53 -3.54
C THR A 43 0.97 -14.47 -2.64
N VAL A 44 0.78 -14.11 -1.37
CA VAL A 44 -0.08 -14.84 -0.42
C VAL A 44 -1.43 -14.15 -0.18
N GLY A 45 -1.80 -13.17 -1.01
CA GLY A 45 -3.11 -12.51 -0.97
C GLY A 45 -3.25 -11.42 0.10
N ARG A 46 -2.16 -11.00 0.75
CA ARG A 46 -2.17 -9.93 1.75
C ARG A 46 -1.98 -8.57 1.09
N LEU A 47 -2.62 -7.53 1.61
CA LEU A 47 -2.38 -6.15 1.22
C LEU A 47 -0.89 -5.81 1.35
N CYS A 48 -0.33 -5.17 0.32
CA CYS A 48 1.08 -4.85 0.25
C CYS A 48 1.33 -3.33 0.23
N GLU A 49 1.16 -2.68 -0.92
CA GLU A 49 1.41 -1.26 -1.13
C GLU A 49 0.69 -0.73 -2.39
N GLY A 50 0.84 0.57 -2.64
CA GLY A 50 0.44 1.22 -3.90
C GLY A 50 1.54 1.22 -4.97
N THR A 51 1.31 1.86 -6.11
CA THR A 51 2.36 2.01 -7.15
C THR A 51 3.45 2.99 -6.73
N GLY A 52 3.15 3.99 -5.90
CA GLY A 52 4.11 4.97 -5.42
C GLY A 52 3.91 5.39 -3.97
N SER A 53 3.22 4.57 -3.18
CA SER A 53 2.85 4.88 -1.79
C SER A 53 2.74 3.62 -0.95
N ASN A 54 2.88 3.78 0.36
CA ASN A 54 2.38 2.80 1.32
C ASN A 54 0.90 3.06 1.60
N VAL A 55 0.23 2.07 2.20
CA VAL A 55 -1.20 2.10 2.52
C VAL A 55 -1.41 1.82 4.00
N PHE A 56 -2.34 2.55 4.59
CA PHE A 56 -2.82 2.36 5.95
C PHE A 56 -4.33 2.23 5.92
N VAL A 57 -4.87 1.50 6.89
CA VAL A 57 -6.30 1.32 7.11
C VAL A 57 -6.64 1.59 8.56
N VAL A 58 -7.84 2.08 8.82
CA VAL A 58 -8.39 2.23 10.16
C VAL A 58 -9.44 1.14 10.38
N LEU A 59 -9.30 0.40 11.47
CA LEU A 59 -10.21 -0.67 11.88
C LEU A 59 -10.58 -0.44 13.34
N ASP A 60 -11.85 -0.24 13.65
CA ASP A 60 -12.34 -0.03 15.02
C ASP A 60 -11.58 1.09 15.75
N GLY A 61 -11.25 2.17 15.02
CA GLY A 61 -10.51 3.32 15.53
C GLY A 61 -9.00 3.08 15.75
N ARG A 62 -8.44 1.95 15.29
CA ARG A 62 -7.00 1.65 15.32
C ARG A 62 -6.40 1.73 13.93
N ILE A 63 -5.19 2.27 13.83
CA ILE A 63 -4.48 2.42 12.56
C ILE A 63 -3.61 1.18 12.33
N HIS A 64 -3.74 0.58 11.16
CA HIS A 64 -2.97 -0.57 10.72
C HIS A 64 -2.25 -0.27 9.39
N THR A 65 -1.08 -0.86 9.20
CA THR A 65 -0.37 -0.90 7.90
C THR A 65 0.16 -2.30 7.66
N PRO A 66 0.29 -2.76 6.40
CA PRO A 66 1.01 -3.98 6.10
C PRO A 66 2.44 -3.91 6.65
N PRO A 67 2.98 -4.99 7.25
CA PRO A 67 4.38 -5.03 7.66
C PRO A 67 5.29 -4.99 6.44
N VAL A 68 6.53 -4.54 6.60
CA VAL A 68 7.53 -4.56 5.50
C VAL A 68 7.72 -5.98 4.94
N ALA A 69 7.54 -7.01 5.78
CA ALA A 69 7.56 -8.41 5.40
C ALA A 69 6.45 -8.81 4.40
N SER A 70 5.37 -8.03 4.25
CA SER A 70 4.37 -8.20 3.18
C SER A 70 4.89 -7.81 1.80
N GLY A 71 6.10 -7.26 1.73
CA GLY A 71 6.80 -6.97 0.49
C GLY A 71 6.79 -5.50 0.08
N CYS A 72 6.23 -4.63 0.92
CA CYS A 72 6.13 -3.21 0.65
C CYS A 72 7.47 -2.50 0.85
N LEU A 73 7.65 -1.39 0.13
CA LEU A 73 8.78 -0.49 0.29
C LEU A 73 8.78 0.08 1.71
N ALA A 74 9.93 0.04 2.38
CA ALA A 74 10.11 0.63 3.72
C ALA A 74 10.13 2.17 3.64
N GLY A 75 8.98 2.78 3.38
CA GLY A 75 8.86 4.21 3.10
C GLY A 75 9.19 5.07 4.32
N ILE A 76 9.91 6.17 4.12
CA ILE A 76 10.29 7.10 5.20
C ILE A 76 9.04 7.72 5.84
N THR A 77 8.11 8.23 5.02
CA THR A 77 6.85 8.81 5.53
C THR A 77 5.97 7.76 6.23
N ARG A 78 5.98 6.50 5.76
CA ARG A 78 5.33 5.38 6.46
C ARG A 78 5.95 5.18 7.85
N ALA A 79 7.28 5.11 7.93
CA ALA A 79 7.97 4.91 9.21
C ALA A 79 7.66 6.02 10.21
N LEU A 80 7.67 7.28 9.77
CA LEU A 80 7.27 8.42 10.59
C LEU A 80 5.79 8.35 11.01
N ALA A 81 4.89 7.97 10.10
CA ALA A 81 3.47 7.80 10.43
C ALA A 81 3.26 6.70 11.48
N VAL A 82 3.96 5.56 11.36
CA VAL A 82 3.94 4.49 12.37
C VAL A 82 4.43 5.01 13.72
N GLU A 83 5.58 5.70 13.74
CA GLU A 83 6.17 6.26 14.96
C GLU A 83 5.24 7.26 15.66
N TRP A 84 4.64 8.19 14.91
CA TRP A 84 3.87 9.29 15.49
C TRP A 84 2.45 8.91 15.87
N THR A 85 1.85 7.95 15.18
CA THR A 85 0.46 7.54 15.42
C THR A 85 0.34 6.29 16.30
N GLY A 86 1.43 5.52 16.43
CA GLY A 86 1.39 4.20 17.06
C GLY A 86 0.68 3.15 16.20
N ALA A 87 0.63 3.34 14.88
CA ALA A 87 0.00 2.39 13.96
C ALA A 87 0.61 0.98 14.09
N GLU A 88 -0.25 -0.03 14.04
CA GLU A 88 0.14 -1.43 14.20
C GLU A 88 0.53 -2.04 12.84
N GLU A 89 1.77 -2.53 12.73
CA GLU A 89 2.17 -3.36 11.60
C GLU A 89 1.52 -4.74 11.73
N SER A 90 0.59 -5.08 10.84
CA SER A 90 -0.23 -6.29 10.95
C SER A 90 -0.48 -6.95 9.60
N ASP A 91 -0.62 -8.27 9.60
CA ASP A 91 -0.93 -9.04 8.40
C ASP A 91 -2.36 -8.74 7.95
N LEU A 92 -2.50 -7.94 6.88
CA LEU A 92 -3.78 -7.50 6.38
C LEU A 92 -4.17 -8.28 5.12
N PRO A 93 -5.31 -9.00 5.10
CA PRO A 93 -5.85 -9.56 3.86
C PRO A 93 -6.30 -8.45 2.91
N MET A 94 -6.36 -8.70 1.60
CA MET A 94 -6.75 -7.64 0.64
C MET A 94 -8.21 -7.18 0.85
N GLU A 95 -9.04 -8.08 1.34
CA GLU A 95 -10.46 -7.89 1.66
C GLU A 95 -10.68 -6.80 2.72
N VAL A 96 -9.68 -6.49 3.54
CA VAL A 96 -9.76 -5.45 4.57
C VAL A 96 -10.14 -4.08 4.00
N LEU A 97 -9.83 -3.82 2.72
CA LEU A 97 -10.15 -2.54 2.06
C LEU A 97 -11.67 -2.30 1.93
N ALA A 98 -12.49 -3.36 2.01
CA ALA A 98 -13.94 -3.25 1.98
C ALA A 98 -14.55 -3.06 3.38
N GLU A 99 -13.79 -3.38 4.43
CA GLU A 99 -14.22 -3.38 5.83
C GLU A 99 -13.67 -2.19 6.62
N ALA A 100 -12.59 -1.57 6.14
CA ALA A 100 -11.92 -0.46 6.80
C ALA A 100 -12.81 0.79 6.93
N ASP A 101 -12.79 1.40 8.13
CA ASP A 101 -13.48 2.65 8.42
C ASP A 101 -12.87 3.82 7.61
N GLU A 102 -11.55 3.83 7.50
CA GLU A 102 -10.79 4.79 6.70
C GLU A 102 -9.60 4.11 6.02
N ILE A 103 -9.19 4.67 4.88
CA ILE A 103 -7.98 4.24 4.16
C ILE A 103 -7.21 5.51 3.80
N PHE A 104 -5.89 5.48 4.00
CA PHE A 104 -5.02 6.54 3.55
C PHE A 104 -3.70 6.02 3.01
N LEU A 105 -3.06 6.84 2.17
CA LEU A 105 -1.80 6.55 1.53
C LEU A 105 -0.72 7.47 2.07
N THR A 106 0.52 7.00 2.05
CA THR A 106 1.67 7.83 2.41
C THR A 106 2.76 7.79 1.34
N SER A 107 3.32 8.95 0.99
CA SER A 107 4.60 9.05 0.27
C SER A 107 5.31 10.36 0.56
N THR A 108 6.63 10.43 0.42
CA THR A 108 7.40 11.64 0.73
C THR A 108 7.04 12.84 -0.15
N LEU A 109 6.51 12.62 -1.35
CA LEU A 109 6.11 13.73 -2.25
C LEU A 109 4.63 14.10 -2.14
N ARG A 110 3.82 13.27 -1.47
CA ARG A 110 2.36 13.45 -1.37
C ARG A 110 1.86 13.53 0.07
N ASP A 111 2.77 13.44 1.03
CA ASP A 111 2.49 13.31 2.46
C ASP A 111 1.44 12.23 2.73
N ILE A 112 0.45 12.52 3.58
CA ILE A 112 -0.70 11.66 3.87
C ILE A 112 -1.87 12.06 2.95
N GLN A 113 -2.45 11.09 2.25
CA GLN A 113 -3.60 11.30 1.37
C GLN A 113 -4.75 10.36 1.73
N ALA A 114 -5.91 10.92 2.04
CA ALA A 114 -7.12 10.14 2.25
C ALA A 114 -7.58 9.47 0.95
N VAL A 115 -8.10 8.23 1.06
CA VAL A 115 -8.70 7.48 -0.04
C VAL A 115 -10.21 7.56 0.07
N HIS A 116 -10.86 8.18 -0.91
CA HIS A 116 -12.31 8.37 -0.92
C HIS A 116 -13.08 7.12 -1.42
N ARG A 117 -12.47 6.31 -2.29
CA ARG A 117 -13.14 5.15 -2.90
C ARG A 117 -12.13 4.09 -3.30
N VAL A 118 -12.49 2.84 -3.02
CA VAL A 118 -11.87 1.63 -3.57
C VAL A 118 -12.92 0.92 -4.43
N ASP A 119 -12.46 0.26 -5.50
CA ASP A 119 -13.25 -0.50 -6.46
C ASP A 119 -13.61 -1.92 -5.98
#